data_AF-A0A820FLE5-F1
#
_entry.id   AF-A0A820FLE5-F1
#
_cell.length_a   1.000
_cell.length_b   1.000
_cell.length_c   1.000
_cell.angle_alpha   90.00
_cell.angle_beta   90.00
_cell.angle_gamma   90.00
#
_symmetry.space_group_name_H-M   'P 1'
#
loop_
_entity.id
_entity.type
_entity.pdbx_description
1 polymer ?
#
loop_
_entity_poly.entity_id
_entity_poly.type
_entity_poly.pdbx_seq_one_letter_code
_entity_poly.pdbx_strand_id
1 'polypeptide(L)'
;MSIPMDEISSPVERTTNSVGIVSNTKIRRFFINRFQIIKNELKQILTFHPQEWINAFRFNSLYPLFVRGDIDGFIALFINTLATLLAVILSLQPILGNEIVYEKIIPGVGLSMFWGNLYYAYMARKLAFKEKRGDVCAMPFGMNTPGAFAFIYVIILPTYYGCISSHEKVYCQELAWHVALASNFITGIILLLLSIFGEFIRQNTPSVAL
;
A
#
# COMPACT_ATOMS: atom_id res chain seq x y z
N MET A 1 -17.25 25.49 -68.03
CA MET A 1 -16.16 24.51 -68.13
C MET A 1 -16.36 23.52 -66.98
N SER A 2 -16.97 22.37 -67.29
CA SER A 2 -17.41 21.35 -66.34
C SER A 2 -16.29 20.33 -66.11
N ILE A 3 -15.89 20.13 -64.85
CA ILE A 3 -14.98 19.05 -64.44
C ILE A 3 -15.84 18.00 -63.72
N PRO A 4 -15.72 16.70 -64.06
CA PRO A 4 -16.57 15.65 -63.54
C PRO A 4 -16.16 15.20 -62.13
N MET A 5 -17.14 14.70 -61.39
CA MET A 5 -17.02 14.08 -60.07
C MET A 5 -16.63 12.61 -60.25
N ASP A 6 -15.37 12.27 -59.98
CA ASP A 6 -14.94 10.88 -59.82
C ASP A 6 -14.24 10.67 -58.46
N GLU A 7 -14.88 9.83 -57.66
CA GLU A 7 -14.27 8.78 -56.84
C GLU A 7 -13.19 9.17 -55.81
N ILE A 8 -13.63 9.47 -54.58
CA ILE A 8 -12.81 9.28 -53.38
C ILE A 8 -13.58 8.40 -52.38
N SER A 9 -13.62 7.09 -52.64
CA SER A 9 -13.91 6.11 -51.59
C SER A 9 -12.63 5.85 -50.79
N SER A 10 -12.41 6.62 -49.72
CA SER A 10 -11.24 6.48 -48.85
C SER A 10 -11.27 5.17 -48.04
N PRO A 11 -10.15 4.44 -47.89
CA PRO A 11 -10.06 3.21 -47.11
C PRO A 11 -9.83 3.54 -45.62
N VAL A 12 -10.80 4.16 -44.95
CA VAL A 12 -10.64 4.61 -43.55
C VAL A 12 -11.22 3.62 -42.53
N GLU A 13 -12.03 2.65 -42.97
CA GLU A 13 -12.80 1.80 -42.06
C GLU A 13 -12.09 0.48 -41.65
N ARG A 14 -10.96 0.13 -42.29
CA ARG A 14 -10.30 -1.18 -42.08
C ARG A 14 -9.13 -1.14 -41.08
N THR A 15 -8.65 0.04 -40.68
CA THR A 15 -7.51 0.20 -39.75
C THR A 15 -7.91 0.41 -38.30
N THR A 16 -9.12 0.90 -38.02
CA THR A 16 -9.60 1.12 -36.65
C THR A 16 -9.94 -0.19 -35.93
N ASN A 17 -10.54 -1.14 -36.65
CA ASN A 17 -10.92 -2.45 -36.09
C ASN A 17 -9.70 -3.34 -35.77
N SER A 18 -8.64 -3.32 -36.59
CA SER A 18 -7.44 -4.14 -36.34
C SER A 18 -6.58 -3.62 -35.18
N VAL A 19 -6.50 -2.30 -34.98
CA VAL A 19 -5.77 -1.68 -33.86
C VAL A 19 -6.47 -1.92 -32.52
N GLY A 20 -7.82 -1.81 -32.47
CA GLY A 20 -8.61 -2.06 -31.27
C GLY A 20 -8.57 -3.53 -30.79
N ILE A 21 -8.61 -4.49 -31.72
CA ILE A 21 -8.59 -5.93 -31.41
C ILE A 21 -7.19 -6.38 -30.93
N VAL A 22 -6.12 -5.85 -31.53
CA VAL A 22 -4.73 -6.17 -31.12
C VAL A 22 -4.41 -5.59 -29.74
N SER A 23 -4.87 -4.37 -29.44
CA SER A 23 -4.70 -3.73 -28.13
C SER A 23 -5.38 -4.53 -27.00
N ASN A 24 -6.65 -4.90 -27.19
CA ASN A 24 -7.44 -5.62 -26.20
C ASN A 24 -6.86 -7.01 -25.89
N THR A 25 -6.35 -7.69 -26.92
CA THR A 25 -5.67 -9.00 -26.77
C THR A 25 -4.37 -8.89 -25.98
N LYS A 26 -3.60 -7.81 -26.17
CA LYS A 26 -2.34 -7.56 -25.46
C LYS A 26 -2.57 -7.22 -23.99
N ILE A 27 -3.58 -6.40 -23.70
CA ILE A 27 -4.02 -6.05 -22.34
C ILE A 27 -4.50 -7.31 -21.60
N ARG A 28 -5.36 -8.11 -22.23
CA ARG A 28 -5.86 -9.35 -21.64
C ARG A 28 -4.74 -10.35 -21.35
N ARG A 29 -3.77 -10.52 -22.26
CA ARG A 29 -2.57 -11.36 -22.02
C ARG A 29 -1.71 -10.82 -20.89
N PHE A 30 -1.50 -9.50 -20.81
CA PHE A 30 -0.75 -8.88 -19.73
C PHE A 30 -1.38 -9.21 -18.37
N PHE A 31 -2.70 -9.03 -18.22
CA PHE A 31 -3.39 -9.35 -16.98
C PHE A 31 -3.37 -10.84 -16.64
N ILE A 32 -3.57 -11.72 -17.62
CA ILE A 32 -3.48 -13.19 -17.39
C ILE A 32 -2.07 -13.57 -16.92
N ASN A 33 -1.03 -13.05 -17.57
CA ASN A 33 0.35 -13.31 -17.18
C ASN A 33 0.66 -12.76 -15.78
N ARG A 34 0.23 -11.53 -15.47
CA ARG A 34 0.39 -10.94 -14.13
C ARG A 34 -0.36 -11.74 -13.08
N PHE A 35 -1.57 -12.19 -13.36
CA PHE A 35 -2.36 -13.01 -12.44
C PHE A 35 -1.65 -14.34 -12.15
N GLN A 36 -1.06 -14.99 -13.16
CA GLN A 36 -0.29 -16.21 -12.96
C GLN A 36 0.99 -15.97 -12.15
N ILE A 37 1.72 -14.88 -12.41
CA ILE A 37 2.89 -14.48 -11.62
C ILE A 37 2.49 -14.24 -10.16
N ILE A 38 1.44 -13.43 -9.95
CA ILE A 38 0.92 -13.13 -8.61
C ILE A 38 0.49 -14.41 -7.91
N LYS A 39 -0.16 -15.34 -8.59
CA LYS A 39 -0.55 -16.64 -8.02
C LYS A 39 0.68 -17.47 -7.60
N ASN A 40 1.75 -17.45 -8.38
CA ASN A 40 2.99 -18.16 -8.05
C ASN A 40 3.72 -17.50 -6.88
N GLU A 41 3.82 -16.17 -6.87
CA GLU A 41 4.38 -15.38 -5.76
C GLU A 41 3.56 -15.58 -4.48
N LEU A 42 2.22 -15.50 -4.56
CA LEU A 42 1.32 -15.79 -3.44
C LEU A 42 1.51 -17.21 -2.93
N LYS A 43 1.60 -18.19 -3.83
CA LYS A 43 1.86 -19.58 -3.45
C LYS A 43 3.18 -19.68 -2.70
N GLN A 44 4.22 -18.99 -3.17
CA GLN A 44 5.55 -18.96 -2.54
C GLN A 44 5.54 -18.23 -1.18
N ILE A 45 4.79 -17.13 -1.05
CA ILE A 45 4.64 -16.37 0.20
C ILE A 45 3.82 -17.17 1.22
N LEU A 46 2.74 -17.81 0.77
CA LEU A 46 1.84 -18.60 1.61
C LEU A 46 2.48 -19.93 2.04
N THR A 47 3.39 -20.50 1.24
CA THR A 47 4.27 -21.58 1.69
C THR A 47 5.32 -21.01 2.64
N PHE A 48 4.99 -20.99 3.92
CA PHE A 48 5.93 -20.61 4.96
C PHE A 48 7.09 -21.62 5.00
N HIS A 49 8.28 -21.19 4.57
CA HIS A 49 9.52 -21.96 4.71
C HIS A 49 10.29 -21.48 5.94
N PRO A 50 10.11 -22.11 7.12
CA PRO A 50 10.76 -21.67 8.36
C PRO A 50 12.29 -21.69 8.27
N GLN A 51 12.85 -22.60 7.46
CA GLN A 51 14.29 -22.66 7.20
C GLN A 51 14.79 -21.43 6.43
N GLU A 52 14.00 -20.84 5.52
CA GLU A 52 14.37 -19.60 4.83
C GLU A 52 14.43 -18.42 5.80
N TRP A 53 13.53 -18.36 6.79
CA TRP A 53 13.57 -17.34 7.83
C TRP A 53 14.84 -17.44 8.67
N ILE A 54 15.17 -18.64 9.13
CA ILE A 54 16.39 -18.88 9.91
C ILE A 54 17.63 -18.57 9.07
N ASN A 55 17.66 -19.02 7.81
CA ASN A 55 18.76 -18.76 6.89
C ASN A 55 18.89 -17.29 6.52
N ALA A 56 17.78 -16.56 6.43
CA ALA A 56 17.81 -15.12 6.18
C ALA A 56 18.58 -14.40 7.29
N PHE A 57 18.41 -14.77 8.56
CA PHE A 57 19.15 -14.17 9.68
C PHE A 57 20.55 -14.74 9.92
N ARG A 58 21.06 -15.63 9.05
CA ARG A 58 22.46 -16.07 9.16
C ARG A 58 23.41 -14.95 8.74
N PHE A 59 24.57 -14.93 9.38
CA PHE A 59 25.66 -14.04 9.00
C PHE A 59 26.09 -14.32 7.55
N ASN A 60 26.10 -13.27 6.74
CA ASN A 60 26.58 -13.25 5.37
C ASN A 60 27.53 -12.06 5.22
N SER A 61 28.74 -12.26 4.66
CA SER A 61 29.69 -11.16 4.48
C SER A 61 29.27 -10.17 3.39
N LEU A 62 28.44 -10.61 2.44
CA LEU A 62 27.94 -9.76 1.36
C LEU A 62 26.81 -8.82 1.81
N TYR A 63 26.03 -9.21 2.82
CA TYR A 63 24.94 -8.42 3.36
C TYR A 63 24.88 -8.57 4.89
N PRO A 64 25.62 -7.72 5.64
CA PRO A 64 25.65 -7.79 7.10
C PRO A 64 24.25 -7.56 7.69
N LEU A 65 24.04 -8.05 8.92
CA LEU A 65 22.75 -7.87 9.61
C LEU A 65 22.50 -6.43 10.05
N PHE A 66 23.57 -5.67 10.25
CA PHE A 66 23.52 -4.33 10.78
C PHE A 66 24.67 -3.51 10.21
N VAL A 67 24.36 -2.33 9.70
CA VAL A 67 25.31 -1.34 9.20
C VAL A 67 25.14 -0.07 10.02
N ARG A 68 26.21 0.73 10.16
CA ARG A 68 26.16 1.98 10.93
C ARG A 68 25.06 2.95 10.48
N GLY A 69 24.77 2.98 9.18
CA GLY A 69 23.70 3.81 8.62
C GLY A 69 22.28 3.37 9.00
N ASP A 70 22.08 2.15 9.50
CA ASP A 70 20.77 1.68 9.96
C ASP A 70 20.31 2.45 11.20
N ILE A 71 21.24 2.99 12.00
CA ILE A 71 20.94 3.83 13.16
C ILE A 71 20.31 5.15 12.71
N ASP A 72 20.92 5.80 11.71
CA ASP A 72 20.42 7.08 11.20
C ASP A 72 19.04 6.89 10.55
N GLY A 73 18.88 5.82 9.76
CA GLY A 73 17.59 5.45 9.18
C GLY A 73 16.53 5.12 10.22
N PHE A 74 16.89 4.39 11.29
CA PHE A 74 16.00 4.07 12.39
C PHE A 74 15.56 5.32 13.15
N ILE A 75 16.49 6.21 13.51
CA ILE A 75 16.17 7.45 14.24
C ILE A 75 15.26 8.35 13.39
N ALA A 76 15.57 8.49 12.09
CA ALA A 76 14.74 9.26 11.17
C ALA A 76 13.32 8.69 11.07
N LEU A 77 13.19 7.38 10.89
CA LEU A 77 11.89 6.69 10.84
C LEU A 77 11.13 6.82 12.16
N PHE A 78 11.82 6.66 13.29
CA PHE A 78 11.24 6.73 14.63
C PHE A 78 10.69 8.12 14.92
N ILE A 79 11.47 9.18 14.68
CA ILE A 79 11.03 10.56 14.90
C ILE A 79 9.86 10.90 13.97
N ASN A 80 9.93 10.54 12.70
CA ASN A 80 8.84 10.78 11.74
C ASN A 80 7.53 10.11 12.16
N THR A 81 7.64 8.85 12.57
CA THR A 81 6.52 8.04 13.05
C THR A 81 5.95 8.59 14.35
N LEU A 82 6.82 8.96 15.31
CA LEU A 82 6.41 9.51 16.59
C LEU A 82 5.70 10.85 16.42
N ALA A 83 6.24 11.75 15.60
CA ALA A 83 5.61 13.03 15.30
C ALA A 83 4.22 12.85 14.69
N THR A 84 4.09 11.94 13.71
CA THR A 84 2.80 11.62 13.09
C THR A 84 1.83 10.99 14.10
N LEU A 85 2.32 10.10 14.96
CA LEU A 85 1.51 9.44 15.98
C LEU A 85 0.95 10.45 16.98
N LEU A 86 1.79 11.35 17.46
CA LEU A 86 1.39 12.41 18.38
C LEU A 86 0.36 13.34 17.75
N ALA A 87 0.55 13.73 16.49
CA ALA A 87 -0.42 14.55 15.77
C ALA A 87 -1.79 13.86 15.63
N VAL A 88 -1.78 12.55 15.34
CA VAL A 88 -3.00 11.72 15.28
C VAL A 88 -3.67 11.61 16.65
N ILE A 89 -2.91 11.37 17.71
CA ILE A 89 -3.42 11.28 19.10
C ILE A 89 -4.08 12.59 19.49
N LEU A 90 -3.41 13.73 19.30
CA LEU A 90 -3.95 15.05 19.65
C LEU A 90 -5.22 15.38 18.86
N SER A 91 -5.32 14.89 17.63
CA SER A 91 -6.52 15.06 16.81
C SER A 91 -7.68 14.14 17.22
N LEU A 92 -7.38 12.92 17.71
CA LEU A 92 -8.38 11.92 18.07
C LEU A 92 -8.88 12.03 19.51
N GLN A 93 -8.05 12.48 20.46
CA GLN A 93 -8.41 12.64 21.87
C GLN A 93 -9.74 13.38 22.11
N PRO A 94 -10.00 14.55 21.51
CA PRO A 94 -11.27 15.26 21.74
C PRO A 94 -12.49 14.49 21.22
N ILE A 95 -12.28 13.57 20.27
CA ILE A 95 -13.34 12.82 19.60
C ILE A 95 -13.56 11.49 20.33
N LEU A 96 -12.55 10.61 20.36
CA LEU A 96 -12.65 9.23 20.85
C LEU A 96 -12.40 9.07 22.35
N GLY A 97 -11.85 10.09 23.02
CA GLY A 97 -11.50 10.01 24.44
C GLY A 97 -10.15 9.32 24.70
N ASN A 98 -9.59 9.55 25.89
CA ASN A 98 -8.25 9.09 26.23
C ASN A 98 -8.14 7.56 26.35
N GLU A 99 -9.17 6.91 26.90
CA GLU A 99 -9.16 5.46 27.14
C GLU A 99 -8.95 4.67 25.84
N ILE A 100 -9.77 4.93 24.81
CA ILE A 100 -9.64 4.28 23.50
C ILE A 100 -8.27 4.56 22.87
N VAL A 101 -7.80 5.81 22.94
CA VAL A 101 -6.56 6.22 22.28
C VAL A 101 -5.34 5.57 22.93
N TYR A 102 -5.20 5.64 24.25
CA TYR A 102 -4.03 5.14 24.95
C TYR A 102 -4.04 3.62 25.11
N GLU A 103 -5.21 2.99 25.34
CA GLU A 103 -5.29 1.55 25.61
C GLU A 103 -5.43 0.70 24.35
N LYS A 104 -6.01 1.25 23.26
CA LYS A 104 -6.26 0.49 22.03
C LYS A 104 -5.39 0.96 20.87
N ILE A 105 -5.35 2.27 20.59
CA ILE A 105 -4.68 2.79 19.38
C ILE A 105 -3.16 2.72 19.51
N ILE A 106 -2.57 3.27 20.56
CA ILE A 106 -1.11 3.30 20.74
C ILE A 106 -0.47 1.91 20.72
N PRO A 107 -0.92 0.93 21.54
CA PRO A 107 -0.32 -0.40 21.52
C PRO A 107 -0.56 -1.11 20.18
N GLY A 108 -1.71 -0.91 19.54
CA GLY A 108 -2.00 -1.46 18.22
C GLY A 108 -1.06 -0.93 17.14
N VAL A 109 -0.84 0.39 17.10
CA VAL A 109 0.11 1.02 16.17
C VAL A 109 1.53 0.53 16.43
N GLY A 110 1.98 0.51 17.69
CA GLY A 110 3.31 0.03 18.05
C GLY A 110 3.58 -1.42 17.61
N LEU A 111 2.65 -2.34 17.88
CA LEU A 111 2.76 -3.73 17.46
C LEU A 111 2.75 -3.88 15.92
N SER A 112 1.90 -3.12 15.23
CA SER A 112 1.82 -3.16 13.76
C SER A 112 3.13 -2.70 13.12
N MET A 113 3.75 -1.65 13.68
CA MET A 113 4.99 -1.10 13.17
C MET A 113 6.18 -2.01 13.44
N PHE A 114 6.23 -2.62 14.62
CA PHE A 114 7.25 -3.59 14.95
C PHE A 114 7.22 -4.78 13.98
N TRP A 115 6.05 -5.39 13.77
CA TRP A 115 5.89 -6.50 12.84
C TRP A 115 6.12 -6.11 11.38
N GLY A 116 5.65 -4.94 10.96
CA GLY A 116 5.85 -4.44 9.60
C GLY A 116 7.31 -4.23 9.24
N ASN A 117 8.08 -3.59 10.14
CA ASN A 117 9.51 -3.38 9.93
C ASN A 117 10.30 -4.70 9.96
N LEU A 118 9.94 -5.64 10.83
CA LEU A 118 10.57 -6.97 10.85
C LEU A 118 10.30 -7.73 9.54
N TYR A 119 9.09 -7.65 9.01
CA TYR A 119 8.73 -8.26 7.74
C TYR A 119 9.47 -7.63 6.54
N TYR A 120 9.58 -6.30 6.51
CA TYR A 120 10.31 -5.59 5.46
C TYR A 120 11.83 -5.86 5.51
N ALA A 121 12.41 -5.96 6.72
CA ALA A 121 13.80 -6.40 6.88
C ALA A 121 14.01 -7.83 6.36
N TYR A 122 13.09 -8.75 6.65
CA TYR A 122 13.13 -10.11 6.11
C TYR A 122 13.04 -10.12 4.57
N MET A 123 12.12 -9.35 3.97
CA MET A 123 11.99 -9.27 2.51
C MET A 123 13.23 -8.69 1.84
N ALA A 124 13.83 -7.64 2.40
CA ALA A 124 15.07 -7.06 1.91
C ALA A 124 16.20 -8.10 1.90
N ARG A 125 16.34 -8.87 2.98
CA ARG A 125 17.33 -9.95 3.06
C ARG A 125 17.05 -11.06 2.05
N LYS A 126 15.81 -11.53 1.95
CA LYS A 126 15.41 -12.55 0.97
C LYS A 126 15.77 -12.10 -0.46
N LEU A 127 15.54 -10.83 -0.79
CA LEU A 127 15.90 -10.26 -2.09
C LEU A 127 17.41 -10.18 -2.28
N ALA A 128 18.17 -9.73 -1.27
CA ALA A 128 19.64 -9.69 -1.31
C ALA A 128 20.26 -11.07 -1.57
N PHE A 129 19.71 -12.14 -0.97
CA PHE A 129 20.14 -13.51 -1.23
C PHE A 129 19.77 -14.01 -2.64
N LYS A 130 18.58 -13.67 -3.13
CA LYS A 130 18.13 -14.05 -4.48
C LYS A 130 18.96 -13.38 -5.58
N GLU A 131 19.28 -12.10 -5.42
CA GLU A 131 20.04 -11.32 -6.41
C GLU A 131 21.57 -11.35 -6.18
N LYS A 132 22.03 -11.90 -5.05
CA LYS A 132 23.45 -11.90 -4.63
C LYS A 132 24.05 -10.49 -4.60
N ARG A 133 23.27 -9.53 -4.09
CA ARG A 133 23.59 -8.10 -4.07
C ARG A 133 23.65 -7.56 -2.64
N GLY A 134 24.59 -6.65 -2.40
CA GLY A 134 24.80 -6.00 -1.11
C GLY A 134 24.13 -4.64 -0.96
N ASP A 135 23.58 -4.08 -2.05
CA ASP A 135 23.00 -2.74 -2.14
C ASP A 135 21.48 -2.70 -1.96
N VAL A 136 20.92 -3.72 -1.31
CA VAL A 136 19.49 -3.80 -1.02
C VAL A 136 19.20 -3.05 0.28
N CYS A 137 18.22 -2.15 0.27
CA CYS A 137 17.76 -1.44 1.47
C CYS A 137 16.35 -1.89 1.82
N ALA A 138 16.07 -2.08 3.11
CA ALA A 138 14.71 -2.29 3.56
C ALA A 138 13.91 -0.99 3.44
N MET A 139 12.72 -1.08 2.85
CA MET A 139 11.80 0.04 2.87
C MET A 139 11.37 0.30 4.33
N PRO A 140 11.36 1.55 4.80
CA PRO A 140 10.88 1.84 6.15
C PRO A 140 9.36 1.68 6.22
N PHE A 141 8.86 0.93 7.21
CA PHE A 141 7.42 0.84 7.48
C PHE A 141 7.01 1.91 8.50
N GLY A 142 6.52 3.04 7.99
CA GLY A 142 6.09 4.21 8.76
C GLY A 142 4.59 4.52 8.61
N MET A 143 4.10 5.50 9.37
CA MET A 143 2.73 6.01 9.20
C MET A 143 2.63 6.96 8.00
N ASN A 144 1.55 6.79 7.24
CA ASN A 144 1.17 7.70 6.17
C ASN A 144 0.40 8.90 6.74
N THR A 145 1.04 10.07 6.83
CA THR A 145 0.45 11.30 7.36
C THR A 145 -0.84 11.74 6.62
N PRO A 146 -0.84 11.96 5.29
CA PRO A 146 -2.07 12.35 4.59
C PRO A 146 -3.17 11.28 4.68
N GLY A 147 -2.82 10.00 4.65
CA GLY A 147 -3.78 8.91 4.84
C GLY A 147 -4.43 8.93 6.24
N ALA A 148 -3.62 9.08 7.28
CA ALA A 148 -4.10 9.12 8.66
C ALA A 148 -5.06 10.30 8.90
N PHE A 149 -4.71 11.50 8.42
CA PHE A 149 -5.59 12.67 8.54
C PHE A 149 -6.86 12.54 7.71
N ALA A 150 -6.78 11.97 6.50
CA ALA A 150 -7.97 11.69 5.71
C ALA A 150 -8.93 10.77 6.48
N PHE A 151 -8.43 9.72 7.13
CA PHE A 151 -9.26 8.85 7.97
C PHE A 151 -9.91 9.58 9.14
N ILE A 152 -9.16 10.44 9.84
CA ILE A 152 -9.70 11.22 10.95
C ILE A 152 -10.83 12.13 10.47
N TYR A 153 -10.58 12.95 9.46
CA TYR A 153 -11.51 14.01 9.06
C TYR A 153 -12.65 13.53 8.15
N VAL A 154 -12.44 12.51 7.33
CA VAL A 154 -13.44 12.04 6.35
C VAL A 154 -14.29 10.90 6.91
N ILE A 155 -13.79 10.13 7.87
CA ILE A 155 -14.50 8.95 8.39
C ILE A 155 -14.88 9.15 9.85
N ILE A 156 -13.89 9.34 10.73
CA ILE A 156 -14.11 9.34 12.18
C ILE A 156 -14.95 10.57 12.60
N LEU A 157 -14.56 11.76 12.15
CA LEU A 157 -15.20 13.02 12.50
C LEU A 157 -16.70 13.06 12.12
N PRO A 158 -17.10 12.79 10.86
CA PRO A 158 -18.52 12.81 10.49
C PRO A 158 -19.32 11.69 11.16
N THR A 159 -18.71 10.53 11.41
CA THR A 159 -19.38 9.43 12.14
C THR A 159 -19.70 9.84 13.57
N TYR A 160 -18.74 10.47 14.25
CA TYR A 160 -18.93 10.94 15.63
C TYR A 160 -20.00 12.04 15.72
N TYR A 161 -19.90 13.09 14.91
CA TYR A 161 -20.87 14.19 14.94
C TYR A 161 -22.26 13.80 14.41
N GLY A 162 -22.34 12.83 13.50
CA GLY A 162 -23.63 12.28 13.08
C GLY A 162 -24.33 11.48 14.17
N CYS A 163 -23.57 10.89 15.10
CA CYS A 163 -24.10 10.09 16.20
C CYS A 163 -24.48 10.94 17.43
N ILE A 164 -23.67 11.96 17.76
CA ILE A 164 -23.78 12.70 19.02
C ILE A 164 -25.10 13.46 19.19
N SER A 165 -25.82 13.74 18.11
CA SER A 165 -27.14 14.36 18.15
C SER A 165 -28.24 13.43 18.70
N SER A 166 -28.02 12.11 18.66
CA SER A 166 -29.07 11.11 18.94
C SER A 166 -28.72 10.12 20.06
N HIS A 167 -27.45 10.01 20.46
CA HIS A 167 -26.98 9.00 21.41
C HIS A 167 -26.00 9.57 22.44
N GLU A 168 -25.72 8.78 23.48
CA GLU A 168 -24.72 9.11 24.48
C GLU A 168 -23.30 9.18 23.89
N LYS A 169 -22.48 10.08 24.44
CA LYS A 169 -21.10 10.32 24.01
C LYS A 169 -20.28 9.04 23.92
N VAL A 170 -20.31 8.20 24.96
CA VAL A 170 -19.51 6.97 25.04
C VAL A 170 -19.84 6.02 23.89
N TYR A 171 -21.13 5.83 23.61
CA TYR A 171 -21.58 5.01 22.48
C TYR A 171 -21.07 5.54 21.14
N CYS A 172 -21.13 6.86 20.92
CA CYS A 172 -20.65 7.47 19.69
C CYS A 172 -19.13 7.36 19.51
N GLN A 173 -18.37 7.37 20.60
CA GLN A 173 -16.91 7.16 20.58
C GLN A 173 -16.56 5.73 20.14
N GLU A 174 -17.22 4.74 20.73
CA GLU A 174 -17.02 3.35 20.35
C GLU A 174 -17.47 3.08 18.91
N LEU A 175 -18.62 3.62 18.50
CA LEU A 175 -19.11 3.51 17.13
C LEU A 175 -18.10 4.05 16.13
N ALA A 176 -17.58 5.27 16.36
CA ALA A 176 -16.60 5.89 15.48
C ALA A 176 -15.30 5.07 15.38
N TRP A 177 -14.85 4.49 16.50
CA TRP A 177 -13.71 3.57 16.51
C TRP A 177 -13.95 2.30 15.67
N HIS A 178 -15.10 1.64 15.85
CA HIS A 178 -15.44 0.44 15.07
C HIS A 178 -15.56 0.72 13.57
N VAL A 179 -16.17 1.85 13.20
CA VAL A 179 -16.27 2.29 11.81
C VAL A 179 -14.89 2.58 11.21
N ALA A 180 -13.98 3.18 11.98
CA ALA A 180 -12.60 3.42 11.56
C ALA A 180 -11.85 2.10 11.28
N LEU A 181 -11.99 1.12 12.18
CA LEU A 181 -11.39 -0.21 12.02
C LEU A 181 -11.94 -0.94 10.78
N ALA A 182 -13.26 -0.95 10.61
CA ALA A 182 -13.90 -1.56 9.46
C ALA A 182 -13.46 -0.90 8.15
N SER A 183 -13.39 0.42 8.13
CA SER A 183 -12.95 1.19 6.96
C SER A 183 -11.48 0.91 6.61
N ASN A 184 -10.60 0.81 7.61
CA ASN A 184 -9.19 0.43 7.40
C ASN A 184 -9.07 -0.99 6.84
N PHE A 185 -9.86 -1.93 7.36
CA PHE A 185 -9.87 -3.30 6.86
C PHE A 185 -10.34 -3.39 5.41
N ILE A 186 -11.44 -2.71 5.06
CA ILE A 186 -11.94 -2.62 3.69
C ILE A 186 -10.91 -1.96 2.77
N THR A 187 -10.26 -0.88 3.23
CA THR A 187 -9.19 -0.21 2.47
C THR A 187 -8.04 -1.17 2.18
N GLY A 188 -7.66 -2.01 3.16
CA GLY A 188 -6.67 -3.07 2.96
C GLY A 188 -7.09 -4.08 1.88
N ILE A 189 -8.33 -4.55 1.89
CA ILE A 189 -8.87 -5.45 0.85
C ILE A 189 -8.82 -4.77 -0.52
N ILE A 190 -9.27 -3.52 -0.60
CA ILE A 190 -9.26 -2.73 -1.83
C ILE A 190 -7.82 -2.60 -2.36
N LEU A 191 -6.84 -2.26 -1.52
CA LEU A 191 -5.44 -2.16 -1.92
C LEU A 191 -4.87 -3.50 -2.39
N LEU A 192 -5.24 -4.61 -1.75
CA LEU A 192 -4.85 -5.95 -2.20
C LEU A 192 -5.39 -6.25 -3.60
N LEU A 193 -6.67 -5.92 -3.86
CA LEU A 193 -7.28 -6.10 -5.18
C LEU A 193 -6.65 -5.17 -6.23
N LEU A 194 -6.39 -3.91 -5.89
CA LEU A 194 -5.77 -2.94 -6.80
C LEU A 194 -4.29 -3.24 -7.07
N SER A 195 -3.59 -3.95 -6.20
CA SER A 195 -2.16 -4.30 -6.39
C SER A 195 -1.91 -5.05 -7.71
N ILE A 196 -2.91 -5.79 -8.20
CA ILE A 196 -2.89 -6.50 -9.49
C ILE A 196 -2.70 -5.52 -10.66
N PHE A 197 -3.27 -4.33 -10.54
CA PHE A 197 -3.23 -3.26 -11.55
C PHE A 197 -2.03 -2.31 -11.36
N GLY A 198 -1.28 -2.42 -10.26
CA GLY A 198 -0.20 -1.48 -9.92
C GLY A 198 0.87 -1.35 -11.00
N GLU A 199 1.29 -2.46 -11.62
CA GLU A 199 2.26 -2.44 -12.71
C GLU A 199 1.72 -1.76 -13.97
N PHE A 200 0.45 -1.99 -14.29
CA PHE A 200 -0.20 -1.34 -15.42
C PHE A 200 -0.20 0.18 -15.22
N ILE A 201 -0.56 0.63 -14.02
CA ILE A 201 -0.54 2.06 -13.69
C ILE A 201 0.89 2.59 -13.79
N ARG A 202 1.88 1.91 -13.19
CA ARG A 202 3.30 2.32 -13.27
C ARG A 202 3.82 2.50 -14.70
N GLN A 203 3.41 1.63 -15.63
CA GLN A 203 3.86 1.69 -17.03
C GLN A 203 3.16 2.79 -17.83
N ASN A 204 1.98 3.23 -17.41
CA ASN A 204 1.21 4.29 -18.08
C ASN A 204 1.39 5.67 -17.41
N THR A 205 1.88 5.73 -16.17
CA THR A 205 2.19 6.98 -15.49
C THR A 205 3.59 7.46 -15.90
N PRO A 206 3.72 8.72 -16.41
CA PRO A 206 5.02 9.26 -16.82
C PRO A 206 5.96 9.37 -15.61
N SER A 207 7.26 9.10 -15.83
CA SER A 207 8.30 8.95 -14.80
C SER A 207 8.52 10.18 -13.90
N VAL A 208 7.95 11.34 -14.25
CA VAL A 208 8.00 12.59 -13.48
C VAL A 208 6.92 12.69 -12.40
N ALA A 209 5.91 11.82 -12.41
CA ALA A 209 4.82 11.79 -11.44
C ALA A 209 4.98 10.68 -10.37
N LEU A 210 6.13 10.00 -10.36
CA LEU A 210 6.42 8.83 -9.52
C LEU A 210 7.49 9.13 -8.48
#